data_AF-C4TBL2-F1
#
_entry.id   AF-C4TBL2-F1
#
_cell.length_a   1.000
_cell.length_b   1.000
_cell.length_c   1.000
_cell.angle_alpha   90.00
_cell.angle_beta   90.00
_cell.angle_gamma   90.00
#
_symmetry.space_group_name_H-M   'P 1'
#
loop_
_entity.id
_entity.type
_entity.pdbx_description
1 polymer ?
#
loop_
_entity_poly.entity_id
_entity_poly.type
_entity_poly.pdbx_seq_one_letter_code
_entity_poly.pdbx_strand_id
1 'polypeptide(L)'
;HTQAAAGVAGVIKMVMAMRHGQLPGTLHVDEPSPHVDWSAGDVRLLTEPVAWHANGHPRRAGVSSFGVSGTNAHVILEEPPAVETAAKEPETAVPLGETLVPWVVSGRDEAGLRGQAAQLASFVRAQQASGAVEGPWLTGTAVGLAHRAGLEQRAVVTGGDVAALLSGLDAVAAGESSEGVVIDAVMPGSDVVFVFPGQGGQWVGMGRELLGSWPVFAERMAVCEAALAPFVDWSLVEVLTGSDEAWVGRVDVVQPVLWAVMVSLAEVWRAAGVVPDAVVG
;
A
#
# COMPACT_ATOMS: atom_id res chain seq x y z
N HIS A 1 5.96 -23.42 -29.59
CA HIS A 1 6.90 -24.05 -28.64
C HIS A 1 8.01 -23.05 -28.29
N THR A 2 8.07 -22.57 -27.04
CA THR A 2 9.02 -21.53 -26.60
C THR A 2 10.39 -22.07 -26.14
N GLN A 3 10.80 -23.22 -26.70
CA GLN A 3 12.07 -23.91 -26.39
C GLN A 3 12.32 -24.03 -24.88
N ALA A 4 13.40 -23.44 -24.36
CA ALA A 4 13.77 -23.50 -22.95
C ALA A 4 12.68 -22.98 -21.99
N ALA A 5 11.80 -22.08 -22.46
CA ALA A 5 10.70 -21.55 -21.66
C ALA A 5 9.42 -22.40 -21.74
N ALA A 6 9.41 -23.53 -22.46
CA ALA A 6 8.20 -24.32 -22.67
C ALA A 6 7.62 -24.91 -21.38
N GLY A 7 8.49 -25.43 -20.50
CA GLY A 7 8.06 -25.99 -19.22
C GLY A 7 7.40 -24.94 -18.33
N VAL A 8 8.06 -23.80 -18.12
CA VAL A 8 7.52 -22.71 -17.28
C VAL A 8 6.28 -22.06 -17.88
N ALA A 9 6.16 -21.98 -19.21
CA ALA A 9 4.92 -21.55 -19.86
C ALA A 9 3.74 -22.47 -19.52
N GLY A 10 3.98 -23.80 -19.46
CA GLY A 10 2.99 -24.77 -19.00
C GLY A 10 2.59 -24.56 -17.53
N VAL A 11 3.57 -24.25 -16.67
CA VAL A 11 3.31 -23.91 -15.26
C VAL A 11 2.45 -22.64 -15.14
N ILE A 12 2.82 -21.56 -15.84
CA ILE A 12 2.06 -20.30 -15.84
C ILE A 12 0.62 -20.54 -16.32
N LYS A 13 0.43 -21.30 -17.40
CA LYS A 13 -0.90 -21.68 -17.90
C LYS A 13 -1.74 -22.31 -16.79
N MET A 14 -1.18 -23.30 -16.09
CA MET A 14 -1.93 -24.05 -15.08
C MET A 14 -2.19 -23.25 -13.81
N VAL A 15 -1.26 -22.39 -13.38
CA VAL A 15 -1.47 -21.45 -12.27
C VAL A 15 -2.61 -20.48 -12.60
N MET A 16 -2.65 -19.93 -13.82
CA MET A 16 -3.74 -19.06 -14.25
C MET A 16 -5.07 -19.82 -14.35
N ALA A 17 -5.06 -21.06 -14.84
CA ALA A 17 -6.25 -21.91 -14.90
C ALA A 17 -6.84 -22.18 -13.50
N MET A 18 -6.00 -22.44 -12.50
CA MET A 18 -6.41 -22.58 -11.10
C MET A 18 -6.99 -21.27 -10.55
N ARG A 19 -6.30 -20.14 -10.77
CA ARG A 19 -6.73 -18.81 -10.31
C ARG A 19 -8.10 -18.42 -10.85
N HIS A 20 -8.38 -18.76 -12.11
CA HIS A 20 -9.65 -18.44 -12.77
C HIS A 20 -10.69 -19.56 -12.68
N GLY A 21 -10.36 -20.72 -12.10
CA GLY A 21 -11.25 -21.87 -12.03
C GLY A 21 -11.71 -22.37 -13.40
N GLN A 22 -10.86 -22.25 -14.43
CA GLN A 22 -11.18 -22.64 -15.81
C GLN A 22 -9.96 -23.20 -16.52
N LEU A 23 -10.13 -24.36 -17.15
CA LEU A 23 -9.13 -24.97 -18.02
C LEU A 23 -9.29 -24.41 -19.45
N PRO A 24 -8.28 -23.75 -20.03
CA PRO A 24 -8.38 -23.22 -21.39
C PRO A 24 -8.27 -24.33 -22.44
N GLY A 25 -8.99 -24.16 -23.55
CA GLY A 25 -8.91 -25.06 -24.70
C GLY A 25 -7.51 -25.07 -25.35
N THR A 26 -7.10 -26.23 -25.86
CA THR A 26 -5.98 -26.37 -26.78
C THR A 26 -6.46 -26.09 -28.21
N LEU A 27 -5.65 -25.35 -28.96
CA LEU A 27 -5.96 -24.95 -30.33
C LEU A 27 -5.49 -26.01 -31.34
N HIS A 28 -5.98 -25.90 -32.57
CA HIS A 28 -5.60 -26.74 -33.72
C HIS A 28 -5.88 -28.23 -33.51
N VAL A 29 -7.00 -28.55 -32.86
CA VAL A 29 -7.52 -29.90 -32.73
C VAL A 29 -8.84 -29.97 -33.49
N ASP A 30 -8.75 -30.13 -34.81
CA ASP A 30 -9.93 -30.38 -35.66
C ASP A 30 -10.42 -31.83 -35.49
N GLU A 31 -9.49 -32.78 -35.46
CA GLU A 31 -9.72 -34.20 -35.15
C GLU A 31 -8.57 -34.74 -34.28
N PRO A 32 -8.84 -35.55 -33.23
CA PRO A 32 -7.78 -36.19 -32.45
C PRO A 32 -6.88 -37.08 -33.31
N SER A 33 -5.58 -37.16 -32.98
CA SER A 33 -4.64 -37.99 -33.76
C SER A 33 -5.07 -39.46 -33.79
N PRO A 34 -5.11 -40.13 -34.96
CA PRO A 34 -5.50 -41.54 -35.08
C PRO A 34 -4.41 -42.50 -34.58
N HIS A 35 -3.21 -41.99 -34.29
CA HIS A 35 -2.08 -42.78 -33.78
C HIS A 35 -2.14 -43.01 -32.26
N VAL A 36 -3.17 -42.49 -31.59
CA VAL A 36 -3.41 -42.64 -30.15
C VAL A 36 -4.79 -43.28 -29.98
N ASP A 37 -4.87 -44.35 -29.20
CA ASP A 37 -6.15 -44.92 -28.79
C ASP A 37 -6.73 -44.10 -27.63
N TRP A 38 -7.54 -43.09 -27.97
CA TRP A 38 -8.20 -42.22 -27.00
C TRP A 38 -9.30 -42.91 -26.19
N SER A 39 -9.73 -44.13 -26.58
CA SER A 39 -10.76 -44.88 -25.87
C SER A 39 -10.21 -45.75 -24.73
N ALA A 40 -8.90 -46.02 -24.73
CA ALA A 40 -8.25 -46.92 -23.79
C ALA A 40 -7.99 -46.33 -22.39
N GLY A 41 -8.26 -45.03 -22.15
CA GLY A 41 -7.99 -44.42 -20.85
C GLY A 41 -8.81 -43.16 -20.56
N ASP A 42 -8.64 -42.62 -19.35
CA ASP A 42 -9.41 -41.47 -18.85
C ASP A 42 -8.82 -40.10 -19.28
N VAL A 43 -8.20 -40.05 -20.47
CA VAL A 43 -7.55 -38.83 -21.00
C VAL A 43 -8.40 -38.23 -22.11
N ARG A 44 -8.73 -36.94 -21.97
CA ARG A 44 -9.51 -36.19 -22.95
C ARG A 44 -8.80 -34.90 -23.36
N LEU A 45 -8.80 -34.61 -24.66
CA LEU A 45 -8.35 -33.32 -25.18
C LEU A 45 -9.33 -32.21 -24.80
N LEU A 46 -8.81 -31.07 -24.34
CA LEU A 46 -9.59 -29.88 -24.05
C LEU A 46 -9.74 -29.06 -25.33
N THR A 47 -10.69 -29.39 -26.21
CA THR A 47 -10.93 -28.62 -27.46
C THR A 47 -11.62 -27.29 -27.23
N GLU A 48 -12.24 -27.10 -26.07
CA GLU A 48 -12.92 -25.90 -25.63
C GLU A 48 -12.59 -25.57 -24.17
N PRO A 49 -12.81 -24.32 -23.69
CA PRO A 49 -12.66 -23.98 -22.29
C PRO A 49 -13.63 -24.78 -21.41
N VAL A 50 -13.14 -25.34 -20.31
CA VAL A 50 -13.95 -26.13 -19.37
C VAL A 50 -13.85 -25.53 -17.98
N ALA A 51 -14.99 -25.31 -17.32
CA ALA A 51 -15.02 -24.88 -15.94
C ALA A 51 -14.37 -25.95 -15.04
N TRP A 52 -13.44 -25.53 -14.19
CA TRP A 52 -12.72 -26.40 -13.28
C TRP A 52 -13.29 -26.22 -11.87
N HIS A 53 -14.42 -26.87 -11.60
CA HIS A 53 -15.08 -26.73 -10.30
C HIS A 53 -14.26 -27.36 -9.17
N ALA A 54 -14.32 -26.75 -7.97
CA ALA A 54 -13.82 -27.38 -6.76
C ALA A 54 -14.70 -28.59 -6.41
N ASN A 55 -14.09 -29.67 -5.94
CA ASN A 55 -14.77 -30.94 -5.67
C ASN A 55 -14.50 -31.47 -4.25
N GLY A 56 -14.20 -30.57 -3.30
CA GLY A 56 -13.81 -30.93 -1.93
C GLY A 56 -12.33 -31.30 -1.77
N HIS A 57 -11.56 -31.31 -2.86
CA HIS A 57 -10.12 -31.47 -2.84
C HIS A 57 -9.42 -30.31 -3.55
N PRO A 58 -8.17 -30.01 -3.18
CA PRO A 58 -7.34 -29.07 -3.93
C PRO A 58 -7.24 -29.49 -5.40
N ARG A 59 -7.53 -28.58 -6.32
CA ARG A 59 -7.26 -28.77 -7.75
C ARG A 59 -5.78 -29.07 -7.96
N ARG A 60 -5.48 -30.10 -8.75
CA ARG A 60 -4.11 -30.52 -9.08
C ARG A 60 -3.92 -30.67 -10.58
N ALA A 61 -2.73 -30.33 -11.05
CA ALA A 61 -2.34 -30.52 -12.45
C ALA A 61 -0.90 -31.03 -12.57
N GLY A 62 -0.66 -31.89 -13.55
CA GLY A 62 0.68 -32.26 -13.98
C GLY A 62 1.17 -31.39 -15.14
N VAL A 63 2.43 -30.96 -15.10
CA VAL A 63 3.13 -30.31 -16.22
C VAL A 63 4.34 -31.15 -16.59
N SER A 64 4.37 -31.64 -17.83
CA SER A 64 5.49 -32.43 -18.37
C SER A 64 6.30 -31.61 -19.37
N SER A 65 7.62 -31.80 -19.38
CA SER A 65 8.52 -31.24 -20.40
C SER A 65 9.59 -32.27 -20.78
N PHE A 66 9.75 -32.50 -22.08
CA PHE A 66 10.63 -33.53 -22.64
C PHE A 66 11.63 -32.87 -23.60
N GLY A 67 12.90 -32.83 -23.19
CA GLY A 67 13.97 -32.22 -23.98
C GLY A 67 14.49 -33.15 -25.07
N VAL A 68 14.96 -32.58 -26.18
CA VAL A 68 15.55 -33.36 -27.29
C VAL A 68 16.78 -34.18 -26.88
N SER A 69 17.47 -33.78 -25.81
CA SER A 69 18.58 -34.54 -25.21
C SER A 69 18.14 -35.85 -24.54
N GLY A 70 16.83 -36.07 -24.37
CA GLY A 70 16.26 -37.19 -23.62
C GLY A 70 16.01 -36.88 -22.14
N THR A 71 16.34 -35.69 -21.65
CA THR A 71 16.05 -35.28 -20.28
C THR A 71 14.58 -34.91 -20.12
N ASN A 72 13.92 -35.55 -19.16
CA ASN A 72 12.49 -35.39 -18.90
C ASN A 72 12.26 -34.77 -17.52
N ALA A 73 11.29 -33.86 -17.42
CA ALA A 73 10.84 -33.29 -16.16
C ALA A 73 9.31 -33.38 -16.05
N HIS A 74 8.81 -33.66 -14.85
CA HIS A 74 7.39 -33.63 -14.53
C HIS A 74 7.19 -32.96 -13.18
N VAL A 75 6.24 -32.01 -13.12
CA VAL A 75 5.91 -31.27 -11.89
C VAL A 75 4.42 -31.42 -11.62
N ILE A 76 4.08 -31.63 -10.36
CA ILE A 76 2.70 -31.57 -9.87
C ILE A 76 2.47 -30.21 -9.22
N LEU A 77 1.42 -29.53 -9.67
CA LEU A 77 0.94 -28.27 -9.11
C LEU A 77 -0.33 -28.55 -8.32
N GLU A 78 -0.48 -27.85 -7.20
CA GLU A 78 -1.68 -27.87 -6.36
C GLU A 78 -2.14 -26.42 -6.13
N GLU A 79 -3.44 -26.19 -6.12
CA GLU A 79 -3.98 -24.88 -5.79
C GLU A 79 -3.61 -24.47 -4.35
N PRO A 80 -3.36 -23.18 -4.07
CA PRO A 80 -3.02 -22.74 -2.72
C PRO A 80 -4.19 -23.03 -1.76
N PRO A 81 -3.91 -23.22 -0.46
CA PRO A 81 -4.96 -23.32 0.55
C PRO A 81 -5.92 -22.13 0.43
N ALA A 82 -7.21 -22.38 0.66
CA ALA A 82 -8.18 -21.31 0.75
C ALA A 82 -7.70 -20.33 1.83
N VAL A 83 -7.33 -19.13 1.42
CA VAL A 83 -7.15 -18.04 2.36
C VAL A 83 -8.56 -17.71 2.82
N GLU A 84 -8.92 -18.11 4.04
CA GLU A 84 -10.04 -17.49 4.73
C GLU A 84 -9.74 -16.00 4.69
N THR A 85 -10.42 -15.27 3.80
CA THR A 85 -10.50 -13.83 3.90
C THR A 85 -11.11 -13.57 5.25
N ALA A 86 -10.25 -13.41 6.26
CA ALA A 86 -10.64 -12.93 7.55
C ALA A 86 -11.24 -11.56 7.27
N ALA A 87 -12.55 -11.53 7.09
CA ALA A 87 -13.37 -10.37 7.31
C ALA A 87 -13.32 -10.08 8.82
N LYS A 88 -12.13 -9.78 9.34
CA LYS A 88 -12.04 -8.84 10.44
C LYS A 88 -12.23 -7.50 9.76
N GLU A 89 -13.47 -7.04 9.76
CA GLU A 89 -13.69 -5.60 9.76
C GLU A 89 -12.71 -5.04 10.80
N PRO A 90 -11.77 -4.16 10.43
CA PRO A 90 -11.07 -3.42 11.44
C PRO A 90 -12.16 -2.71 12.25
N GLU A 91 -12.22 -2.95 13.56
CA GLU A 91 -13.20 -2.34 14.47
C GLU A 91 -13.13 -0.80 14.48
N THR A 92 -12.21 -0.22 13.70
CA THR A 92 -12.00 1.21 13.46
C THR A 92 -11.69 1.48 11.98
N ALA A 93 -12.55 1.06 11.06
CA ALA A 93 -12.49 1.55 9.68
C ALA A 93 -12.80 3.06 9.69
N VAL A 94 -11.77 3.91 9.59
CA VAL A 94 -11.97 5.36 9.46
C VAL A 94 -12.65 5.61 8.11
N PRO A 95 -13.75 6.40 8.07
CA PRO A 95 -14.46 6.68 6.84
C PRO A 95 -13.56 7.28 5.75
N LEU A 96 -13.82 6.87 4.51
CA LEU A 96 -13.30 7.52 3.30
C LEU A 96 -13.59 9.03 3.35
N GLY A 97 -12.59 9.86 3.12
CA GLY A 97 -12.70 11.33 3.19
C GLY A 97 -12.24 11.96 4.51
N GLU A 98 -12.01 11.18 5.57
CA GLU A 98 -11.48 11.68 6.85
C GLU A 98 -9.99 11.40 7.04
N THR A 99 -9.35 10.58 6.19
CA THR A 99 -7.92 10.25 6.29
C THR A 99 -7.24 10.32 4.93
N LEU A 100 -6.14 11.06 4.87
CA LEU A 100 -5.26 11.10 3.70
C LEU A 100 -4.48 9.79 3.58
N VAL A 101 -4.53 9.19 2.40
CA VAL A 101 -3.75 7.98 2.08
C VAL A 101 -2.57 8.35 1.19
N PRO A 102 -1.33 8.01 1.56
CA PRO A 102 -0.15 8.28 0.73
C PRO A 102 0.08 7.15 -0.28
N TRP A 103 0.11 7.48 -1.57
CA TRP A 103 0.53 6.59 -2.65
C TRP A 103 1.94 6.95 -3.08
N VAL A 104 2.89 6.05 -2.78
CA VAL A 104 4.29 6.20 -3.14
C VAL A 104 4.52 5.57 -4.51
N VAL A 105 5.03 6.34 -5.46
CA VAL A 105 5.47 5.86 -6.77
C VAL A 105 6.94 6.21 -6.98
N SER A 106 7.68 5.33 -7.65
CA SER A 106 9.09 5.58 -7.94
C SER A 106 9.48 5.09 -9.32
N GLY A 107 10.52 5.71 -9.88
CA GLY A 107 11.15 5.37 -11.14
C GLY A 107 12.66 5.52 -11.03
N ARG A 108 13.40 4.84 -11.91
CA ARG A 108 14.87 4.96 -11.95
C ARG A 108 15.33 6.33 -12.45
N ASP A 109 14.50 6.94 -13.29
CA ASP A 109 14.65 8.28 -13.84
C ASP A 109 13.27 8.96 -13.93
N GLU A 110 13.26 10.23 -14.33
CA GLU A 110 12.04 11.04 -14.39
C GLU A 110 11.01 10.45 -15.36
N ALA A 111 11.45 9.93 -16.50
CA ALA A 111 10.57 9.29 -17.48
C ALA A 111 9.94 8.01 -16.90
N GLY A 112 10.72 7.22 -16.16
CA GLY A 112 10.25 6.04 -15.44
C GLY A 112 9.23 6.39 -14.36
N LEU A 113 9.44 7.47 -13.61
CA LEU A 113 8.49 7.94 -12.60
C LEU A 113 7.17 8.35 -13.25
N ARG A 114 7.23 9.17 -14.32
CA ARG A 114 6.05 9.61 -15.08
C ARG A 114 5.29 8.42 -15.69
N GLY A 115 6.02 7.47 -16.27
CA GLY A 115 5.46 6.24 -16.83
C GLY A 115 4.78 5.36 -15.78
N GLN A 116 5.38 5.24 -14.59
CA GLN A 116 4.79 4.49 -13.48
C GLN A 116 3.52 5.14 -12.94
N ALA A 117 3.52 6.48 -12.81
CA ALA A 117 2.33 7.23 -12.40
C ALA A 117 1.18 7.06 -13.41
N ALA A 118 1.46 7.17 -14.71
CA ALA A 118 0.47 6.96 -15.77
C ALA A 118 -0.10 5.54 -15.77
N GLN A 119 0.74 4.51 -15.59
CA GLN A 119 0.30 3.12 -15.49
C GLN A 119 -0.60 2.89 -14.27
N LEU A 120 -0.23 3.44 -13.12
CA LEU A 120 -1.05 3.34 -11.91
C LEU A 120 -2.39 4.06 -12.10
N ALA A 121 -2.39 5.27 -12.67
CA ALA A 121 -3.62 6.00 -12.93
C ALA A 121 -4.56 5.26 -13.89
N SER A 122 -4.00 4.65 -14.95
CA SER A 122 -4.77 3.80 -15.88
C SER A 122 -5.36 2.57 -15.19
N PHE A 123 -4.55 1.89 -14.35
CA PHE A 123 -5.01 0.75 -13.56
C PHE A 123 -6.16 1.13 -12.62
N VAL A 124 -6.02 2.25 -11.88
CA VAL A 124 -7.04 2.73 -10.94
C VAL A 124 -8.35 3.04 -11.67
N ARG A 125 -8.29 3.72 -12.82
CA ARG A 125 -9.48 3.98 -13.66
C ARG A 125 -10.17 2.70 -14.12
N ALA A 126 -9.40 1.69 -14.52
CA ALA A 126 -9.96 0.39 -14.92
C ALA A 126 -10.67 -0.31 -13.75
N GLN A 127 -10.08 -0.26 -12.54
CA GLN A 127 -10.72 -0.82 -11.34
C GLN A 127 -11.99 -0.04 -10.96
N GLN A 128 -11.96 1.29 -11.06
CA GLN A 128 -13.12 2.13 -10.80
C GLN A 128 -14.28 1.82 -11.76
N ALA A 129 -13.99 1.66 -13.05
CA ALA A 129 -14.99 1.29 -14.05
C ALA A 129 -15.62 -0.08 -13.78
N SER A 130 -14.90 -1.00 -13.12
CA SER A 130 -15.42 -2.31 -12.69
C SER A 130 -16.17 -2.28 -11.36
N GLY A 131 -16.25 -1.13 -10.67
CA GLY A 131 -16.90 -0.99 -9.36
C GLY A 131 -16.08 -1.53 -8.19
N ALA A 132 -14.78 -1.78 -8.37
CA ALA A 132 -13.92 -2.43 -7.37
C ALA A 132 -13.20 -1.46 -6.41
N VAL A 133 -13.51 -0.16 -6.45
CA VAL A 133 -12.77 0.87 -5.72
C VAL A 133 -13.58 1.40 -4.55
N GLU A 134 -13.16 1.04 -3.34
CA GLU A 134 -13.70 1.49 -2.05
C GLU A 134 -12.55 1.85 -1.08
N GLY A 135 -12.85 2.24 0.16
CA GLY A 135 -11.86 2.75 1.13
C GLY A 135 -10.76 1.74 1.48
N PRO A 136 -11.12 0.48 1.81
CA PRO A 136 -10.13 -0.58 2.02
C PRO A 136 -9.25 -0.85 0.79
N TRP A 137 -9.77 -0.60 -0.42
CA TRP A 137 -9.00 -0.78 -1.64
C TRP A 137 -7.92 0.30 -1.81
N LEU A 138 -8.21 1.55 -1.45
CA LEU A 138 -7.23 2.65 -1.49
C LEU A 138 -6.06 2.42 -0.54
N THR A 139 -6.36 2.01 0.70
CA THR A 139 -5.35 1.71 1.72
C THR A 139 -4.57 0.43 1.37
N GLY A 140 -5.24 -0.61 0.89
CA GLY A 140 -4.59 -1.83 0.40
C GLY A 140 -3.63 -1.54 -0.77
N THR A 141 -4.01 -0.64 -1.67
CA THR A 141 -3.13 -0.18 -2.76
C THR A 141 -1.90 0.56 -2.21
N ALA A 142 -2.08 1.46 -1.24
CA ALA A 142 -0.98 2.16 -0.59
C ALA A 142 0.03 1.20 0.05
N VAL A 143 -0.46 0.20 0.79
CA VAL A 143 0.38 -0.86 1.37
C VAL A 143 1.11 -1.65 0.29
N GLY A 144 0.43 -2.02 -0.80
CA GLY A 144 1.05 -2.71 -1.92
C GLY A 144 2.17 -1.90 -2.59
N LEU A 145 1.97 -0.59 -2.72
CA LEU A 145 2.97 0.35 -3.24
C LEU A 145 4.17 0.49 -2.30
N ALA A 146 3.94 0.55 -0.98
CA ALA A 146 5.01 0.61 0.02
C ALA A 146 5.94 -0.62 0.01
N HIS A 147 5.46 -1.76 -0.49
CA HIS A 147 6.27 -2.98 -0.66
C HIS A 147 7.04 -3.04 -2.00
N ARG A 148 6.88 -2.04 -2.87
CA ARG A 148 7.70 -1.92 -4.09
C ARG A 148 9.09 -1.40 -3.75
N ALA A 149 10.06 -1.70 -4.61
CA ALA A 149 11.39 -1.12 -4.50
C ALA A 149 11.29 0.42 -4.60
N GLY A 150 11.91 1.13 -3.64
CA GLY A 150 11.98 2.59 -3.64
C GLY A 150 13.13 3.10 -4.52
N LEU A 151 12.85 3.36 -5.78
CA LEU A 151 13.84 3.85 -6.76
C LEU A 151 14.21 5.33 -6.55
N GLU A 152 15.13 5.84 -7.36
CA GLU A 152 15.82 7.11 -7.18
C GLU A 152 14.91 8.33 -7.35
N GLN A 153 14.01 8.32 -8.34
CA GLN A 153 13.01 9.37 -8.55
C GLN A 153 11.71 8.95 -7.88
N ARG A 154 11.18 9.78 -6.98
CA ARG A 154 10.03 9.42 -6.15
C ARG A 154 8.97 10.49 -6.22
N ALA A 155 7.72 10.07 -6.16
CA ALA A 155 6.62 10.94 -5.82
C ALA A 155 5.73 10.31 -4.76
N VAL A 156 5.18 11.14 -3.88
CA VAL A 156 4.13 10.78 -2.94
C VAL A 156 2.90 11.60 -3.30
N VAL A 157 1.81 10.90 -3.61
CA VAL A 157 0.51 11.51 -3.85
C VAL A 157 -0.39 11.22 -2.65
N THR A 158 -0.86 12.26 -1.97
CA THR A 158 -1.78 12.14 -0.83
C THR A 158 -3.19 12.53 -1.23
N GLY A 159 -4.18 11.71 -0.90
CA GLY A 159 -5.58 12.04 -1.14
C GLY A 159 -6.52 11.27 -0.22
N GLY A 160 -7.66 11.89 0.12
CA GLY A 160 -8.71 11.27 0.92
C GLY A 160 -9.72 10.46 0.09
N ASP A 161 -9.65 10.57 -1.24
CA ASP A 161 -10.52 9.88 -2.18
C ASP A 161 -9.79 9.56 -3.50
N VAL A 162 -10.48 8.77 -4.34
CA VAL A 162 -9.97 8.30 -5.65
C VAL A 162 -9.70 9.47 -6.60
N ALA A 163 -10.53 10.52 -6.57
CA ALA A 163 -10.42 11.63 -7.50
C ALA A 163 -9.17 12.48 -7.21
N ALA A 164 -8.90 12.75 -5.93
CA ALA A 164 -7.69 13.43 -5.49
C ALA A 164 -6.43 12.63 -5.85
N LEU A 165 -6.43 11.32 -5.61
CA LEU A 165 -5.30 10.44 -5.94
C LEU A 165 -5.06 10.34 -7.45
N LEU A 166 -6.11 10.22 -8.26
CA LEU A 166 -6.00 10.22 -9.73
C LEU A 166 -5.46 11.55 -10.25
N SER A 167 -5.99 12.67 -9.76
CA SER A 167 -5.53 14.02 -10.12
C SER A 167 -4.03 14.19 -9.84
N GLY A 168 -3.58 13.78 -8.65
CA GLY A 168 -2.16 13.83 -8.30
C GLY A 168 -1.29 12.90 -9.15
N LEU A 169 -1.75 11.69 -9.48
CA LEU A 169 -1.03 10.78 -10.38
C LEU A 169 -0.93 11.33 -11.81
N ASP A 170 -1.99 11.96 -12.31
CA ASP A 170 -1.97 12.60 -13.63
C ASP A 170 -0.99 13.78 -13.65
N ALA A 171 -0.96 14.59 -12.58
CA ALA A 171 0.02 15.68 -12.43
C ALA A 171 1.45 15.14 -12.44
N VAL A 172 1.74 14.08 -11.67
CA VAL A 172 3.06 13.42 -11.71
C VAL A 172 3.39 12.91 -13.11
N ALA A 173 2.43 12.28 -13.80
CA ALA A 173 2.64 11.77 -15.16
C ALA A 173 2.93 12.90 -16.18
N ALA A 174 2.29 14.05 -16.02
CA ALA A 174 2.52 15.25 -16.83
C ALA A 174 3.82 16.00 -16.47
N GLY A 175 4.38 15.76 -15.27
CA GLY A 175 5.49 16.54 -14.73
C GLY A 175 5.05 17.92 -14.21
N GLU A 176 3.80 18.02 -13.75
CA GLU A 176 3.19 19.24 -13.23
C GLU A 176 3.17 19.22 -11.70
N SER A 177 3.17 20.42 -11.10
CA SER A 177 2.98 20.57 -9.66
C SER A 177 1.49 20.53 -9.32
N SER A 178 1.15 19.85 -8.22
CA SER A 178 -0.22 19.78 -7.73
C SER A 178 -0.23 19.74 -6.20
N GLU A 179 -1.33 20.21 -5.60
CA GLU A 179 -1.55 20.09 -4.17
C GLU A 179 -1.62 18.60 -3.78
N GLY A 180 -1.00 18.24 -2.66
CA GLY A 180 -0.92 16.85 -2.21
C GLY A 180 0.05 15.98 -3.02
N VAL A 181 0.89 16.57 -3.87
CA VAL A 181 1.96 15.87 -4.60
C VAL A 181 3.31 16.40 -4.15
N VAL A 182 4.17 15.50 -3.70
CA VAL A 182 5.58 15.78 -3.43
C VAL A 182 6.41 14.93 -4.38
N ILE A 183 7.30 15.57 -5.16
CA ILE A 183 8.22 14.89 -6.08
C ILE A 183 9.64 15.24 -5.66
N ASP A 184 10.48 14.24 -5.48
CA ASP A 184 11.88 14.45 -5.15
C ASP A 184 12.77 13.29 -5.62
N ALA A 185 14.08 13.54 -5.67
CA ALA A 185 15.10 12.55 -5.95
C ALA A 185 15.85 12.16 -4.68
N VAL A 186 16.23 10.88 -4.57
CA VAL A 186 17.04 10.42 -3.44
C VAL A 186 18.41 11.09 -3.45
N MET A 187 18.71 11.81 -2.38
CA MET A 187 20.03 12.42 -2.15
C MET A 187 20.91 11.53 -1.25
N PRO A 188 22.22 11.41 -1.52
CA PRO A 188 23.15 10.77 -0.60
C PRO A 188 23.33 11.60 0.68
N GLY A 189 23.45 10.94 1.83
CA GLY A 189 23.57 11.60 3.13
C GLY A 189 22.19 11.98 3.66
N SER A 190 21.57 11.08 4.41
CA SER A 190 20.18 11.19 4.87
C SER A 190 20.10 11.43 6.39
N ASP A 191 21.08 12.15 6.94
CA ASP A 191 21.08 12.43 8.38
C ASP A 191 19.89 13.35 8.71
N VAL A 192 19.05 12.92 9.64
CA VAL A 192 17.83 13.62 10.01
C VAL A 192 18.12 14.51 11.23
N VAL A 193 17.74 15.78 11.13
CA VAL A 193 17.82 16.72 12.26
C VAL A 193 16.42 17.12 12.69
N PHE A 194 16.07 16.90 13.96
CA PHE A 194 14.85 17.48 14.53
C PHE A 194 15.12 18.88 15.07
N VAL A 195 14.35 19.86 14.60
CA VAL A 195 14.45 21.26 15.01
C VAL A 195 13.27 21.61 15.90
N PHE A 196 13.56 22.12 17.10
CA PHE A 196 12.63 22.42 18.17
C PHE A 196 12.56 23.94 18.41
N PRO A 197 11.78 24.69 17.62
CA PRO A 197 11.74 26.14 17.73
C PRO A 197 11.17 26.61 19.07
N GLY A 198 11.54 27.84 19.46
CA GLY A 198 10.96 28.51 20.62
C GLY A 198 9.52 29.01 20.40
N GLN A 199 9.14 30.02 21.18
CA GLN A 199 7.81 30.63 21.10
C GLN A 199 7.58 31.35 19.76
N GLY A 200 6.36 31.24 19.22
CA GLY A 200 5.93 31.92 17.98
C GLY A 200 5.09 31.04 17.05
N GLY A 201 5.18 29.71 17.18
CA GLY A 201 4.45 28.74 16.36
C GLY A 201 3.11 28.27 16.95
N GLN A 202 2.71 28.77 18.12
CA GLN A 202 1.47 28.36 18.78
C GLN A 202 0.21 28.90 18.09
N TRP A 203 -0.85 28.11 18.07
CA TRP A 203 -2.18 28.51 17.59
C TRP A 203 -3.28 27.75 18.33
N VAL A 204 -4.49 28.32 18.37
CA VAL A 204 -5.63 27.76 19.11
C VAL A 204 -6.10 26.46 18.48
N GLY A 205 -6.10 25.38 19.26
CA GLY A 205 -6.49 24.04 18.79
C GLY A 205 -5.35 23.21 18.21
N MET A 206 -4.09 23.67 18.30
CA MET A 206 -2.94 22.87 17.92
C MET A 206 -2.94 21.50 18.62
N GLY A 207 -2.62 20.43 17.90
CA GLY A 207 -2.58 19.07 18.46
C GLY A 207 -3.93 18.44 18.85
N ARG A 208 -5.04 19.18 18.80
CA ARG A 208 -6.38 18.68 19.18
C ARG A 208 -6.81 17.46 18.38
N GLU A 209 -6.65 17.52 17.06
CA GLU A 209 -7.00 16.40 16.18
C GLU A 209 -6.09 15.20 16.44
N LEU A 210 -4.79 15.43 16.61
CA LEU A 210 -3.80 14.39 16.89
C LEU A 210 -4.06 13.64 18.20
N LEU A 211 -4.63 14.32 19.21
CA LEU A 211 -5.07 13.65 20.45
C LEU A 211 -6.15 12.59 20.19
N GLY A 212 -7.04 12.81 19.21
CA GLY A 212 -8.11 11.89 18.86
C GLY A 212 -7.71 10.83 17.82
N SER A 213 -6.78 11.15 16.92
CA SER A 213 -6.45 10.29 15.77
C SER A 213 -5.12 9.54 15.87
N TRP A 214 -4.19 9.96 16.75
CA TRP A 214 -2.86 9.35 16.86
C TRP A 214 -2.55 8.91 18.30
N PRO A 215 -2.71 7.62 18.63
CA PRO A 215 -2.47 7.09 19.98
C PRO A 215 -1.09 7.43 20.53
N VAL A 216 -0.04 7.36 19.70
CA VAL A 216 1.34 7.70 20.10
C VAL A 216 1.47 9.16 20.56
N PHE A 217 0.77 10.07 19.89
CA PHE A 217 0.75 11.48 20.27
C PHE A 217 0.01 11.66 21.60
N ALA A 218 -1.17 11.05 21.73
CA ALA A 218 -2.00 11.13 22.93
C ALA A 218 -1.30 10.56 24.17
N GLU A 219 -0.65 9.40 24.03
CA GLU A 219 0.14 8.76 25.10
C GLU A 219 1.28 9.67 25.54
N ARG A 220 2.04 10.25 24.60
CA ARG A 220 3.13 11.17 24.96
C ARG A 220 2.61 12.44 25.63
N MET A 221 1.47 12.97 25.17
CA MET A 221 0.85 14.15 25.78
C MET A 221 0.43 13.89 27.23
N ALA A 222 -0.14 12.71 27.52
CA ALA A 222 -0.51 12.32 28.88
C ALA A 222 0.71 12.23 29.81
N VAL A 223 1.85 11.73 29.31
CA VAL A 223 3.11 11.73 30.06
C VAL A 223 3.60 13.16 30.34
N CYS A 224 3.50 14.06 29.36
CA CYS A 224 3.85 15.46 29.54
C CYS A 224 2.95 16.17 30.56
N GLU A 225 1.64 15.91 30.53
CA GLU A 225 0.68 16.46 31.49
C GLU A 225 1.02 16.03 32.93
N ALA A 226 1.26 14.74 33.14
CA ALA A 226 1.67 14.23 34.45
C ALA A 226 2.99 14.84 34.95
N ALA A 227 3.93 15.11 34.05
CA ALA A 227 5.21 15.75 34.38
C ALA A 227 5.06 17.24 34.72
N LEU A 228 4.13 17.95 34.08
CA LEU A 228 3.87 19.38 34.31
C LEU A 228 3.01 19.63 35.54
N ALA A 229 2.11 18.72 35.91
CA ALA A 229 1.12 18.89 36.97
C ALA A 229 1.66 19.46 38.30
N PRO A 230 2.89 19.16 38.77
CA PRO A 230 3.42 19.77 40.00
C PRO A 230 3.79 21.26 39.88
N PHE A 231 3.90 21.80 38.67
CA PHE A 231 4.45 23.14 38.38
C PHE A 231 3.41 24.12 37.86
N VAL A 232 2.20 23.65 37.52
CA VAL A 232 1.15 24.44 36.86
C VAL A 232 -0.19 24.24 37.55
N ASP A 233 -1.09 25.21 37.39
CA ASP A 233 -2.45 25.21 37.95
C ASP A 233 -3.54 24.96 36.89
N TRP A 234 -3.15 24.51 35.70
CA TRP A 234 -4.01 24.25 34.54
C TRP A 234 -3.77 22.84 33.97
N SER A 235 -4.74 22.29 33.24
CA SER A 235 -4.61 21.02 32.52
C SER A 235 -4.13 21.23 31.09
N LEU A 236 -3.14 20.44 30.67
CA LEU A 236 -2.58 20.50 29.33
C LEU A 236 -3.60 20.07 28.27
N VAL A 237 -4.35 19.01 28.54
CA VAL A 237 -5.40 18.53 27.63
C VAL A 237 -6.54 19.54 27.52
N GLU A 238 -6.97 20.14 28.63
CA GLU A 238 -8.00 21.18 28.61
C GLU A 238 -7.56 22.41 27.80
N VAL A 239 -6.29 22.84 27.92
CA VAL A 239 -5.76 23.96 27.13
C VAL A 239 -5.78 23.67 25.62
N LEU A 240 -5.41 22.45 25.19
CA LEU A 240 -5.38 22.09 23.76
C LEU A 240 -6.80 21.90 23.15
N THR A 241 -7.69 21.30 23.93
CA THR A 241 -9.06 20.98 23.50
C THR A 241 -10.05 22.13 23.69
N GLY A 242 -9.74 23.06 24.59
CA GLY A 242 -10.59 24.20 24.94
C GLY A 242 -10.70 25.26 23.85
N SER A 243 -11.72 26.12 23.99
CA SER A 243 -11.96 27.26 23.09
C SER A 243 -11.45 28.59 23.66
N ASP A 244 -10.84 28.58 24.85
CA ASP A 244 -10.27 29.80 25.43
C ASP A 244 -9.01 30.18 24.65
N GLU A 245 -9.00 31.34 24.02
CA GLU A 245 -7.86 31.82 23.24
C GLU A 245 -6.84 32.58 24.12
N ALA A 246 -7.21 32.93 25.35
CA ALA A 246 -6.41 33.78 26.23
C ALA A 246 -5.07 33.14 26.61
N TRP A 247 -4.97 31.81 26.60
CA TRP A 247 -3.72 31.11 26.90
C TRP A 247 -2.60 31.43 25.91
N VAL A 248 -2.92 31.77 24.66
CA VAL A 248 -1.92 32.08 23.62
C VAL A 248 -1.11 33.34 23.98
N GLY A 249 -1.65 34.23 24.82
CA GLY A 249 -0.95 35.40 25.33
C GLY A 249 -0.19 35.16 26.65
N ARG A 250 -0.38 34.00 27.30
CA ARG A 250 0.21 33.67 28.60
C ARG A 250 1.48 32.86 28.42
N VAL A 251 2.64 33.50 28.55
CA VAL A 251 3.96 32.86 28.35
C VAL A 251 4.15 31.64 29.25
N ASP A 252 3.64 31.70 30.48
CA ASP A 252 3.65 30.63 31.48
C ASP A 252 2.82 29.40 31.08
N VAL A 253 1.91 29.54 30.12
CA VAL A 253 1.13 28.44 29.52
C VAL A 253 1.72 28.04 28.16
N VAL A 254 2.02 29.01 27.30
CA VAL A 254 2.49 28.76 25.93
C VAL A 254 3.76 27.93 25.88
N GLN A 255 4.78 28.24 26.71
CA GLN A 255 6.06 27.54 26.63
C GLN A 255 5.93 26.06 27.04
N PRO A 256 5.31 25.71 28.18
CA PRO A 256 5.09 24.30 28.52
C PRO A 256 4.21 23.55 27.50
N VAL A 257 3.18 24.18 26.94
CA VAL A 257 2.32 23.55 25.94
C VAL A 257 3.10 23.29 24.64
N LEU A 258 3.87 24.26 24.14
CA LEU A 258 4.73 24.09 22.97
C LEU A 258 5.76 22.98 23.18
N TRP A 259 6.39 22.93 24.34
CA TRP A 259 7.31 21.84 24.70
C TRP A 259 6.62 20.48 24.60
N ALA A 260 5.44 20.33 25.22
CA ALA A 260 4.71 19.07 25.22
C ALA A 260 4.27 18.64 23.81
N VAL A 261 3.79 19.57 22.99
CA VAL A 261 3.44 19.32 21.57
C VAL A 261 4.66 18.88 20.79
N MET A 262 5.78 19.58 20.92
CA MET A 262 7.00 19.27 20.18
C MET A 262 7.56 17.88 20.51
N VAL A 263 7.66 17.52 21.80
CA VAL A 263 8.13 16.19 22.18
C VAL A 263 7.13 15.09 21.79
N SER A 264 5.83 15.39 21.76
CA SER A 264 4.80 14.46 21.29
C SER A 264 4.88 14.23 19.77
N LEU A 265 5.13 15.28 18.99
CA LEU A 265 5.38 15.16 17.54
C LEU A 265 6.66 14.38 17.24
N ALA A 266 7.72 14.56 18.05
CA ALA A 266 8.95 13.79 17.89
C ALA A 266 8.68 12.28 18.01
N GLU A 267 7.79 11.85 18.91
CA GLU A 267 7.42 10.45 19.04
C GLU A 267 6.58 9.93 17.87
N VAL A 268 5.70 10.77 17.30
CA VAL A 268 4.95 10.42 16.08
C VAL A 268 5.91 10.13 14.93
N TRP A 269 6.91 10.99 14.72
CA TRP A 269 7.93 10.76 13.69
C TRP A 269 8.73 9.49 13.93
N ARG A 270 9.13 9.23 15.19
CA ARG A 270 9.84 8.00 15.56
C ARG A 270 9.00 6.74 15.34
N ALA A 271 7.70 6.80 15.62
CA ALA A 271 6.78 5.70 15.34
C ALA A 271 6.61 5.44 13.84
N ALA A 272 6.73 6.48 13.01
CA ALA A 272 6.80 6.37 11.54
C ALA A 272 8.19 5.90 11.03
N GLY A 273 9.13 5.59 11.91
CA GLY A 273 10.48 5.12 11.57
C GLY A 273 11.49 6.23 11.30
N VAL A 274 11.12 7.51 11.47
CA VAL A 274 12.03 8.65 11.32
C VAL A 274 12.69 8.96 12.66
N VAL A 275 13.97 8.61 12.79
CA VAL A 275 14.76 8.84 14.01
C VAL A 275 15.81 9.91 13.74
N PRO A 276 15.95 10.94 14.58
CA PRO A 276 16.93 11.99 14.36
C PRO A 276 18.35 11.53 14.70
N ASP A 277 19.31 11.92 13.87
CA ASP A 277 20.75 11.80 14.11
C ASP A 277 21.27 12.96 14.97
N ALA A 278 20.60 14.11 14.91
CA ALA A 278 20.87 15.26 15.76
C ALA A 278 19.59 16.04 16.09
N VAL A 279 19.66 16.86 17.14
CA VAL A 279 18.59 17.78 17.54
C VAL A 279 19.13 19.18 17.72
N VAL A 280 18.33 20.19 17.37
CA VAL A 280 18.63 21.61 17.56
C VAL A 280 17.41 22.30 18.13
N GLY A 281 17.59 23.20 19.10
CA GLY A 281 16.53 24.03 19.70
C GLY A 281 16.99 25.45 19.96
#